data_AF-A0A1V5GN25-F1
#
_entry.id   AF-A0A1V5GN25-F1
#
_cell.length_a   1.000
_cell.length_b   1.000
_cell.length_c   1.000
_cell.angle_alpha   90.00
_cell.angle_beta   90.00
_cell.angle_gamma   90.00
#
_symmetry.space_group_name_H-M   'P 1'
#
loop_
_entity.id
_entity.type
_entity.pdbx_description
1 polymer ?
#
loop_
_entity_poly.entity_id
_entity_poly.type
_entity_poly.pdbx_seq_one_letter_code
_entity_poly.pdbx_strand_id
1 'polypeptide(L)' 'MYNENAKNRTMRYMKESRDKLTLNLPKGKKDEYKEYARSKGMSLTELIMNLIDADMQKNTEK' A
#
# COMPACT_ATOMS: atom_id res chain seq x y z
N MET A 1 22.02 -21.67 0.21
CA MET A 1 21.63 -21.44 -1.20
C MET A 1 20.70 -20.25 -1.26
N TYR A 2 21.12 -19.16 -1.91
CA TYR A 2 20.28 -17.98 -2.11
C TYR A 2 19.20 -18.35 -3.13
N ASN A 3 17.94 -18.31 -2.70
CA ASN A 3 16.81 -18.85 -3.46
C ASN A 3 16.37 -17.85 -4.54
N GLU A 4 17.10 -17.79 -5.65
CA GLU A 4 16.73 -17.00 -6.84
C GLU A 4 15.31 -17.34 -7.31
N ASN A 5 14.88 -18.59 -7.12
CA ASN A 5 13.53 -19.05 -7.45
C ASN A 5 12.43 -18.46 -6.54
N ALA A 6 12.72 -18.11 -5.29
CA ALA A 6 11.78 -17.40 -4.41
C ALA A 6 11.66 -15.94 -4.83
N LYS A 7 12.80 -15.29 -5.11
CA LYS A 7 12.84 -13.90 -5.60
C LYS A 7 12.06 -13.74 -6.91
N ASN A 8 12.24 -14.66 -7.85
CA ASN A 8 11.52 -14.65 -9.13
C ASN A 8 10.01 -14.88 -8.98
N ARG A 9 9.58 -15.71 -8.03
CA ARG A 9 8.16 -15.94 -7.73
C ARG A 9 7.49 -14.75 -7.06
N THR A 10 8.15 -14.13 -6.09
CA THR A 10 7.65 -12.88 -5.47
C THR A 10 7.53 -11.77 -6.51
N MET A 11 8.49 -11.63 -7.42
CA MET A 11 8.43 -10.64 -8.50
C MET A 11 7.30 -10.91 -9.50
N ARG A 12 7.04 -12.17 -9.86
CA ARG A 12 5.90 -12.53 -10.73
C ARG A 12 4.55 -12.22 -10.08
N TYR A 13 4.37 -12.63 -8.81
CA TYR A 13 3.13 -12.35 -8.07
C TYR A 13 2.86 -10.84 -7.96
N MET A 14 3.87 -10.03 -7.65
CA MET A 14 3.71 -8.57 -7.59
C MET A 14 3.34 -7.94 -8.94
N LYS A 15 3.74 -8.54 -10.06
CA LYS A 15 3.46 -8.01 -11.42
C LYS A 15 2.07 -8.39 -11.93
N GLU A 16 1.58 -9.57 -11.59
CA GLU A 16 0.30 -10.09 -12.10
C GLU A 16 -0.90 -9.71 -11.23
N SER A 17 -0.68 -9.37 -9.95
CA SER A 17 -1.77 -9.18 -8.98
C SER A 17 -1.93 -7.75 -8.44
N ARG A 18 -1.08 -6.79 -8.87
CA ARG A 18 -1.07 -5.43 -8.30
C ARG A 18 -0.88 -4.35 -9.35
N ASP A 19 -1.70 -3.31 -9.26
CA ASP A 19 -1.51 -2.06 -9.99
C ASP A 19 -0.50 -1.14 -9.26
N LYS A 20 0.28 -0.39 -10.04
CA LYS A 20 1.23 0.60 -9.51
C LYS A 20 0.57 1.97 -9.42
N LEU A 21 0.39 2.48 -8.20
CA LEU A 21 -0.01 3.86 -7.93
C LEU A 21 1.22 4.75 -7.68
N THR A 22 1.37 5.83 -8.45
CA THR A 22 2.41 6.85 -8.24
C THR A 22 1.74 8.14 -7.77
N LEU A 23 2.20 8.71 -6.65
CA LEU A 23 1.61 9.89 -6.01
C LEU A 23 2.64 11.01 -5.89
N ASN A 24 2.22 12.24 -6.21
CA ASN A 24 2.98 13.45 -5.91
C ASN A 24 2.46 14.01 -4.59
N LEU A 25 3.29 13.92 -3.54
CA LEU A 25 2.96 14.41 -2.20
C LEU A 25 3.81 15.64 -1.87
N PRO A 26 3.31 16.56 -1.01
CA PRO A 26 4.16 17.60 -0.44
C PRO A 26 5.40 17.00 0.24
N LYS A 27 6.51 17.75 0.23
CA LYS A 27 7.78 17.31 0.83
C LYS A 27 7.55 16.92 2.30
N GLY A 28 8.05 15.76 2.71
CA GLY A 28 7.93 15.24 4.08
C GLY A 28 6.65 14.45 4.38
N LYS A 29 5.55 14.67 3.64
CA LYS A 29 4.26 14.00 3.93
C LYS A 29 4.32 12.49 3.76
N LYS A 30 5.10 11.99 2.81
CA LYS A 30 5.31 10.55 2.64
C LYS A 30 5.81 9.88 3.92
N ASP A 31 6.75 10.52 4.62
CA ASP A 31 7.35 9.93 5.81
C ASP A 31 6.44 10.09 7.03
N GLU A 32 5.75 11.24 7.16
CA GLU A 32 4.69 11.44 8.15
C GLU A 32 3.61 10.33 8.05
N TYR A 33 3.15 10.01 6.84
CA TYR A 33 2.15 8.96 6.63
C TYR A 33 2.70 7.55 6.89
N LYS A 34 3.98 7.30 6.62
CA LYS A 34 4.61 6.01 6.95
C LYS A 34 4.71 5.81 8.45
N GLU A 35 5.12 6.83 9.21
CA GLU A 35 5.20 6.71 10.67
C GLU A 35 3.81 6.51 11.29
N TYR A 36 2.80 7.20 10.76
CA TYR A 36 1.41 6.97 11.16
C TYR A 36 0.91 5.56 10.83
N ALA A 37 1.24 5.03 9.65
CA ALA A 37 0.88 3.65 9.30
C ALA A 37 1.60 2.64 10.24
N ARG A 38 2.89 2.87 10.52
CA ARG A 38 3.67 2.03 11.44
C ARG A 38 3.13 2.04 12.85
N SER A 39 2.70 3.20 13.37
CA SER A 39 2.11 3.27 14.72
C SER A 39 0.80 2.49 14.83
N LYS A 40 0.16 2.17 13.70
CA LYS A 40 -1.01 1.28 13.60
C LYS A 40 -0.68 -0.16 13.22
N GLY A 41 0.61 -0.53 13.12
CA GLY A 41 1.04 -1.87 12.74
C GLY A 41 0.75 -2.25 11.29
N MET A 42 0.58 -1.26 10.38
CA MET A 42 0.27 -1.49 8.97
C MET A 42 1.23 -0.75 8.04
N SER A 43 1.27 -1.16 6.77
CA SER A 43 1.99 -0.46 5.71
C SER A 43 1.25 0.81 5.26
N LEU A 44 1.98 1.75 4.66
CA LEU A 44 1.36 2.93 4.04
C LEU A 44 0.35 2.54 2.94
N THR A 45 0.61 1.46 2.21
CA THR A 45 -0.32 0.97 1.18
C THR A 45 -1.62 0.46 1.80
N GLU A 46 -1.55 -0.35 2.86
CA GLU A 46 -2.75 -0.82 3.59
C GLU A 46 -3.53 0.34 4.20
N LEU A 47 -2.85 1.34 4.76
CA LEU A 47 -3.50 2.55 5.25
C LEU A 47 -4.28 3.27 4.14
N ILE A 48 -3.68 3.45 2.95
CA ILE A 48 -4.34 4.11 1.81
C ILE A 48 -5.57 3.31 1.36
N MET A 49 -5.45 1.99 1.21
CA MET A 49 -6.59 1.13 0.82
C MET A 49 -7.73 1.22 1.83
N ASN A 50 -7.42 1.06 3.13
CA ASN A 50 -8.43 1.13 4.19
C ASN A 50 -9.17 2.47 4.22
N LEU A 51 -8.47 3.59 3.97
CA LEU A 51 -9.08 4.91 3.93
C LEU A 51 -10.03 5.07 2.73
N ILE A 52 -9.63 4.57 1.56
CA ILE A 52 -10.47 4.61 0.35
C ILE A 52 -11.69 3.70 0.52
N ASP A 53 -11.50 2.47 0.98
CA ASP A 53 -12.59 1.51 1.20
C ASP A 53 -13.61 2.05 2.21
N ALA A 54 -13.14 2.65 3.30
CA ALA A 54 -14.01 3.28 4.30
C ALA A 54 -14.78 4.49 3.75
N ASP A 55 -14.18 5.28 2.86
CA ASP A 55 -14.86 6.40 2.20
C ASP A 55 -15.93 5.90 1.21
N MET A 56 -15.60 4.87 0.42
CA MET A 56 -16.55 4.23 -0.50
C MET A 56 -17.77 3.66 0.23
N GLN A 57 -17.56 2.98 1.36
CA GLN A 57 -18.64 2.42 2.17
C GLN A 57 -19.57 3.53 2.71
N LYS A 58 -19.00 4.59 3.29
CA LYS A 58 -19.78 5.72 3.83
C LYS A 58 -20.64 6.43 2.77
N ASN A 59 -20.17 6.47 1.52
CA ASN A 59 -20.87 7.13 0.43
C ASN A 59 -21.91 6.23 -0.27
N THR A 60 -21.91 4.93 -0.01
CA THR A 60 -22.89 3.98 -0.59
C THR A 60 -24.15 3.83 0.27
N GLU A 61 -24.10 4.25 1.54
CA GLU A 61 -25.22 4.17 2.50
C GLU A 61 -26.12 5.42 2.53
N LYS A 62 -26.07 6.27 1.49
CA LYS A 62 -26.97 7.42 1.29
C LYS A 62 -27.81 7.24 0.02
#